data_AF-A0AAE4YAF9-F1
#
_entry.id   AF-A0AAE4YAF9-F1
#
_cell.length_a   1.000
_cell.length_b   1.000
_cell.length_c   1.000
_cell.angle_alpha   90.00
_cell.angle_beta   90.00
_cell.angle_gamma   90.00
#
_symmetry.space_group_name_H-M   'P 1'
#
loop_
_entity.id
_entity.type
_entity.pdbx_description
1 polymer ?
#
loop_
_entity_poly.entity_id
_entity_poly.type
_entity_poly.pdbx_seq_one_letter_code
_entity_poly.pdbx_strand_id
1 'polypeptide(L)'
;MFAHLGSRTIDLDRRRQVKITRLSRGDLPDWIACASDLSSLTVAEAKGCHDVGGPAKALDRAWAQARRIDVTARGRKVTVKRIAIATRWGMATAGPADARLSVRDPVEEGEPHTQEEKDALFIGMLRLHIANLIKPLGHAELADALRGLTLQSFPRRLEGETQRARSLLDTSPVRDVDKASAAMDGLIGGIVTRAGPLTDTGVEPADQEALSRLNLRPVFVGVEHELIRAAIDAEPQAIRSRLAEKGSPDEFARPDRAGGWIIPLGQERRIIGGI
;
A
#
# COMPACT_ATOMS: atom_id res chain seq x y z
N MET A 1 -0.06 -0.86 -4.62
CA MET A 1 -0.29 -0.01 -3.43
C MET A 1 -1.68 -0.27 -2.87
N PHE A 2 -1.87 -0.07 -1.57
CA PHE A 2 -3.14 -0.30 -0.87
C PHE A 2 -3.43 0.82 0.12
N ALA A 3 -4.69 1.26 0.20
CA ALA A 3 -5.16 2.16 1.24
C ALA A 3 -6.18 1.44 2.15
N HIS A 4 -5.89 1.35 3.45
CA HIS A 4 -6.82 0.77 4.42
C HIS A 4 -8.05 1.68 4.60
N LEU A 5 -9.24 1.11 4.43
CA LEU A 5 -10.48 1.86 4.48
C LEU A 5 -11.03 2.04 5.90
N GLY A 6 -10.28 2.70 6.79
CA GLY A 6 -10.71 2.86 8.21
C GLY A 6 -11.93 3.76 8.42
N SER A 7 -12.28 4.58 7.42
CA SER A 7 -13.35 5.57 7.49
C SER A 7 -14.37 5.37 6.37
N ARG A 8 -15.59 5.89 6.58
CA ARG A 8 -16.65 5.86 5.56
C ARG A 8 -16.25 6.64 4.30
N THR A 9 -15.49 7.71 4.47
CA THR A 9 -14.98 8.53 3.38
C THR A 9 -13.48 8.70 3.57
N ILE A 10 -12.74 8.52 2.49
CA ILE A 10 -11.30 8.74 2.44
C ILE A 10 -11.03 9.76 1.36
N ASP A 11 -10.54 10.91 1.79
CA ASP A 11 -10.08 11.93 0.88
C ASP A 11 -8.68 11.56 0.37
N LEU A 12 -8.55 11.51 -0.95
CA LEU A 12 -7.27 11.32 -1.64
C LEU A 12 -6.67 12.68 -2.02
N ASP A 13 -7.53 13.63 -2.39
CA ASP A 13 -7.20 15.04 -2.58
C ASP A 13 -8.48 15.88 -2.36
N ARG A 14 -8.60 16.54 -1.20
CA ARG A 14 -9.77 17.39 -0.91
C ARG A 14 -9.90 18.60 -1.83
N ARG A 15 -8.79 19.17 -2.30
CA ARG A 15 -8.79 20.34 -3.18
C ARG A 15 -9.40 20.00 -4.54
N ARG A 16 -9.16 18.78 -5.04
CA ARG A 16 -9.75 18.26 -6.27
C ARG A 16 -11.02 17.43 -6.03
N GLN A 17 -11.46 17.33 -4.77
CA GLN A 17 -12.60 16.53 -4.35
C GLN A 17 -12.51 15.07 -4.84
N VAL A 18 -11.30 14.52 -4.83
CA VAL A 18 -11.03 13.12 -5.15
C VAL A 18 -11.12 12.32 -3.87
N LYS A 19 -12.05 11.38 -3.82
CA LYS A 19 -12.33 10.58 -2.62
C LYS A 19 -12.84 9.19 -2.95
N ILE A 20 -12.61 8.29 -2.01
CA ILE A 20 -13.20 6.97 -1.96
C ILE A 20 -14.31 7.00 -0.90
N THR A 21 -15.51 6.59 -1.27
CA THR A 21 -16.68 6.61 -0.39
C THR A 21 -17.28 5.23 -0.26
N ARG A 22 -17.54 4.85 0.98
CA ARG A 22 -18.28 3.65 1.34
C ARG A 22 -19.78 3.96 1.42
N LEU A 23 -20.54 3.32 0.55
CA LEU A 23 -21.98 3.57 0.37
C LEU A 23 -22.86 2.96 1.48
N SER A 24 -22.50 1.80 2.00
CA SER A 24 -23.27 1.08 3.03
C SER A 24 -22.39 0.42 4.09
N ARG A 25 -22.95 0.16 5.28
CA ARG A 25 -22.29 -0.53 6.41
C ARG A 25 -22.00 -2.01 6.07
N GLY A 26 -21.10 -2.66 6.81
CA GLY A 26 -20.68 -4.07 6.63
C GLY A 26 -19.15 -4.25 6.56
N ASP A 27 -18.67 -5.26 5.83
CA ASP A 27 -17.24 -5.38 5.54
C ASP A 27 -16.83 -4.46 4.40
N LEU A 28 -15.56 -4.09 4.39
CA LEU A 28 -14.90 -3.34 3.32
C LEU A 28 -14.41 -4.32 2.27
N PRO A 29 -14.22 -3.89 1.01
CA PRO A 29 -13.50 -4.74 0.08
C PRO A 29 -12.08 -4.97 0.60
N ASP A 30 -11.55 -6.15 0.34
CA ASP A 30 -10.23 -6.59 0.75
C ASP A 30 -9.16 -5.63 0.19
N TRP A 31 -9.37 -5.07 -1.02
CA TRP A 31 -8.37 -4.25 -1.68
C TRP A 31 -8.96 -3.05 -2.43
N ILE A 32 -8.27 -1.90 -2.31
CA ILE A 32 -8.28 -0.84 -3.31
C ILE A 32 -6.84 -0.60 -3.73
N ALA A 33 -6.58 -0.70 -5.03
CA ALA A 33 -5.23 -0.64 -5.57
C ALA A 33 -5.17 0.17 -6.88
N CYS A 34 -4.10 0.93 -7.06
CA CYS A 34 -3.72 1.41 -8.40
C CYS A 34 -2.72 0.45 -9.02
N ALA A 35 -2.78 0.31 -10.34
CA ALA A 35 -1.63 -0.13 -11.10
C ALA A 35 -0.44 0.82 -10.87
N SER A 36 0.77 0.29 -10.82
CA SER A 36 2.00 1.08 -10.58
C SER A 36 2.31 2.07 -11.71
N ASP A 37 1.76 1.86 -12.90
CA ASP A 37 1.81 2.78 -14.05
C ASP A 37 0.66 3.82 -14.06
N LEU A 38 -0.20 3.80 -13.04
CA LEU A 38 -1.34 4.70 -12.85
C LEU A 38 -2.44 4.55 -13.88
N SER A 39 -2.40 3.48 -14.68
CA SER A 39 -3.34 3.24 -15.77
C SER A 39 -4.76 2.98 -15.25
N SER A 40 -4.89 2.40 -14.06
CA SER A 40 -6.18 1.97 -13.52
C SER A 40 -6.23 2.01 -12.00
N LEU A 41 -7.39 2.41 -11.48
CA LEU A 41 -7.82 2.15 -10.12
C LEU A 41 -8.69 0.88 -10.11
N THR A 42 -8.36 -0.02 -9.21
CA THR A 42 -9.05 -1.30 -9.01
C THR A 42 -9.63 -1.39 -7.61
N VAL A 43 -10.89 -1.76 -7.51
CA VAL A 43 -11.52 -2.22 -6.26
C VAL A 43 -11.69 -3.72 -6.36
N ALA A 44 -11.07 -4.47 -5.46
CA ALA A 44 -11.09 -5.91 -5.48
C ALA A 44 -11.59 -6.52 -4.16
N GLU A 45 -12.36 -7.59 -4.29
CA GLU A 45 -12.89 -8.37 -3.16
C GLU A 45 -12.71 -9.86 -3.44
N ALA A 46 -12.27 -10.61 -2.43
CA ALA A 46 -12.14 -12.06 -2.50
C ALA A 46 -12.99 -12.76 -1.42
N LYS A 47 -13.56 -13.91 -1.77
CA LYS A 47 -14.27 -14.77 -0.82
C LYS A 47 -13.87 -16.23 -0.98
N GLY A 48 -13.55 -16.87 0.13
CA GLY A 48 -13.52 -18.32 0.21
C GLY A 48 -14.94 -18.88 0.19
N CYS A 49 -15.12 -20.04 -0.42
CA CYS A 49 -16.36 -20.79 -0.35
C CYS A 49 -16.12 -22.28 -0.11
N HIS A 50 -17.08 -22.88 0.60
CA HIS A 50 -17.16 -24.33 0.83
C HIS A 50 -18.50 -24.89 0.32
N ASP A 51 -19.28 -24.08 -0.41
CA ASP A 51 -20.61 -24.43 -0.88
C ASP A 51 -20.55 -25.60 -1.87
N VAL A 52 -21.41 -26.61 -1.64
CA VAL A 52 -21.52 -27.80 -2.52
C VAL A 52 -22.00 -27.41 -3.92
N GLY A 53 -22.87 -26.40 -4.02
CA GLY A 53 -23.39 -25.87 -5.29
C GLY A 53 -22.41 -25.00 -6.10
N GLY A 54 -21.16 -24.84 -5.64
CA GLY A 54 -20.12 -24.08 -6.35
C GLY A 54 -19.99 -22.61 -5.93
N PRO A 55 -19.06 -21.86 -6.54
CA PRO A 55 -18.61 -20.55 -6.07
C PRO A 55 -19.54 -19.37 -6.40
N ALA A 56 -20.63 -19.57 -7.17
CA ALA A 56 -21.48 -18.49 -7.66
C ALA A 56 -22.02 -17.57 -6.55
N LYS A 57 -22.58 -18.15 -5.47
CA LYS A 57 -23.09 -17.36 -4.33
C LYS A 57 -21.99 -16.54 -3.65
N ALA A 58 -20.79 -17.09 -3.52
CA ALA A 58 -19.65 -16.37 -2.94
C ALA A 58 -19.16 -15.26 -3.87
N LEU A 59 -19.15 -15.50 -5.18
CA LEU A 59 -18.81 -14.50 -6.19
C LEU A 59 -19.81 -13.35 -6.20
N ASP A 60 -21.10 -13.62 -6.08
CA ASP A 60 -22.14 -12.59 -5.99
C ASP A 60 -22.01 -11.75 -4.71
N ARG A 61 -21.66 -12.37 -3.58
CA ARG A 61 -21.36 -11.64 -2.33
C ARG A 61 -20.13 -10.76 -2.48
N ALA A 62 -19.03 -11.30 -3.01
CA ALA A 62 -17.80 -10.55 -3.27
C ALA A 62 -18.08 -9.36 -4.20
N TRP A 63 -18.86 -9.59 -5.26
CA TRP A 63 -19.28 -8.54 -6.19
C TRP A 63 -20.13 -7.47 -5.51
N ALA A 64 -21.11 -7.87 -4.70
CA ALA A 64 -21.95 -6.95 -3.96
C ALA A 64 -21.16 -6.14 -2.93
N GLN A 65 -20.05 -6.65 -2.39
CA GLN A 65 -19.15 -5.92 -1.49
C GLN A 65 -18.24 -4.96 -2.25
N ALA A 66 -17.62 -5.41 -3.35
CA ALA A 66 -16.81 -4.54 -4.21
C ALA A 66 -17.60 -3.31 -4.69
N ARG A 67 -18.89 -3.47 -5.06
CA ARG A 67 -19.78 -2.37 -5.50
C ARG A 67 -20.19 -1.37 -4.42
N ARG A 68 -19.87 -1.62 -3.14
CA ARG A 68 -20.18 -0.67 -2.04
C ARG A 68 -19.21 0.49 -1.96
N ILE A 69 -18.17 0.49 -2.80
CA ILE A 69 -17.19 1.56 -2.86
C ILE A 69 -17.41 2.38 -4.11
N ASP A 70 -17.66 3.67 -3.93
CA ASP A 70 -17.59 4.65 -4.99
C ASP A 70 -16.23 5.35 -4.96
N VAL A 71 -15.73 5.65 -6.14
CA VAL A 71 -14.61 6.55 -6.33
C VAL A 71 -15.18 7.75 -7.06
N THR A 72 -14.93 8.94 -6.54
CA THR A 72 -15.45 10.17 -7.13
C THR A 72 -14.37 11.20 -7.30
N ALA A 73 -14.45 11.97 -8.38
CA ALA A 73 -13.68 13.19 -8.61
C ALA A 73 -14.65 14.34 -8.89
N ARG A 74 -14.51 15.47 -8.19
CA ARG A 74 -15.41 16.64 -8.33
C ARG A 74 -16.90 16.28 -8.22
N GLY A 75 -17.21 15.34 -7.32
CA GLY A 75 -18.58 14.86 -7.08
C GLY A 75 -19.13 13.86 -8.11
N ARG A 76 -18.38 13.55 -9.18
CA ARG A 76 -18.80 12.61 -10.23
C ARG A 76 -18.17 11.24 -10.00
N LYS A 77 -18.91 10.16 -10.26
CA LYS A 77 -18.35 8.80 -10.26
C LYS A 77 -17.42 8.64 -11.45
N VAL A 78 -16.25 8.07 -11.21
CA VAL A 78 -15.24 7.85 -12.25
C VAL A 78 -15.16 6.38 -12.62
N THR A 79 -14.65 6.08 -13.81
CA THR A 79 -14.49 4.69 -14.30
C THR A 79 -13.53 3.90 -13.41
N VAL A 80 -13.95 2.73 -12.92
CA VAL A 80 -13.14 1.89 -12.02
C VAL A 80 -13.16 0.44 -12.49
N LYS A 81 -12.00 -0.23 -12.46
CA LYS A 81 -11.94 -1.69 -12.65
C LYS A 81 -12.42 -2.34 -11.35
N ARG A 82 -13.38 -3.26 -11.44
CA ARG A 82 -13.80 -4.03 -10.27
C ARG A 82 -13.50 -5.48 -10.47
N ILE A 83 -12.98 -6.11 -9.42
CA ILE A 83 -12.63 -7.51 -9.44
C ILE A 83 -13.30 -8.18 -8.24
N ALA A 84 -14.12 -9.20 -8.50
CA ALA A 84 -14.61 -10.09 -7.48
C ALA A 84 -14.05 -11.48 -7.75
N ILE A 85 -13.49 -12.11 -6.73
CA ILE A 85 -12.89 -13.43 -6.79
C ILE A 85 -13.60 -14.34 -5.79
N ALA A 86 -13.94 -15.55 -6.23
CA ALA A 86 -14.39 -16.61 -5.35
C ALA A 86 -13.48 -17.83 -5.50
N THR A 87 -12.91 -18.28 -4.39
CA THR A 87 -12.06 -19.47 -4.31
C THR A 87 -12.79 -20.59 -3.61
N ARG A 88 -12.78 -21.78 -4.21
CA ARG A 88 -13.23 -23.02 -3.58
C ARG A 88 -12.07 -23.99 -3.51
N TRP A 89 -11.83 -24.56 -2.33
CA TRP A 89 -10.89 -25.65 -2.16
C TRP A 89 -11.53 -26.99 -2.51
N GLY A 90 -10.75 -27.89 -3.11
CA GLY A 90 -11.15 -29.29 -3.26
C GLY A 90 -11.33 -29.94 -1.89
N MET A 91 -12.33 -30.81 -1.76
CA MET A 91 -12.58 -31.54 -0.50
C MET A 91 -12.34 -33.03 -0.70
N ALA A 92 -11.63 -33.64 0.25
CA ALA A 92 -11.30 -35.06 0.22
C ALA A 92 -12.51 -35.97 0.47
N THR A 93 -13.51 -35.50 1.21
CA THR A 93 -14.75 -36.22 1.50
C THR A 93 -15.93 -35.26 1.49
N ALA A 94 -17.01 -35.64 0.79
CA ALA A 94 -18.25 -34.89 0.58
C ALA A 94 -18.09 -33.48 -0.06
N GLY A 95 -18.36 -33.41 -1.38
CA GLY A 95 -18.33 -32.18 -2.18
C GLY A 95 -17.48 -32.33 -3.44
N PRO A 96 -17.49 -31.35 -4.36
CA PRO A 96 -16.63 -31.42 -5.56
C PRO A 96 -15.14 -31.54 -5.19
N ALA A 97 -14.46 -32.50 -5.82
CA ALA A 97 -13.05 -32.83 -5.57
C ALA A 97 -12.09 -31.74 -6.05
N ASP A 98 -12.46 -31.01 -7.11
CA ASP A 98 -11.60 -30.01 -7.72
C ASP A 98 -11.66 -28.66 -7.01
N ALA A 99 -10.51 -28.02 -6.91
CA ALA A 99 -10.42 -26.60 -6.60
C ALA A 99 -10.99 -25.78 -7.77
N ARG A 100 -11.69 -24.69 -7.44
CA ARG A 100 -12.22 -23.77 -8.45
C ARG A 100 -11.90 -22.33 -8.08
N LEU A 101 -11.47 -21.58 -9.09
CA LEU A 101 -11.36 -20.13 -9.06
C LEU A 101 -12.43 -19.56 -10.00
N SER A 102 -13.25 -18.65 -9.50
CA SER A 102 -14.21 -17.92 -10.32
C SER A 102 -13.98 -16.43 -10.15
N VAL A 103 -13.97 -15.71 -11.26
CA VAL A 103 -13.61 -14.30 -11.32
C VAL A 103 -14.70 -13.54 -12.07
N ARG A 104 -15.04 -12.36 -11.55
CA ARG A 104 -15.86 -11.36 -12.22
C ARG A 104 -15.06 -10.06 -12.24
N ASP A 105 -14.63 -9.64 -13.41
CA ASP A 105 -13.70 -8.50 -13.56
C ASP A 105 -14.21 -7.40 -14.52
N PRO A 106 -15.46 -6.92 -14.43
CA PRO A 106 -15.92 -5.88 -15.34
C PRO A 106 -15.23 -4.53 -15.05
N VAL A 107 -15.19 -3.69 -16.07
CA VAL A 107 -14.99 -2.25 -15.89
C VAL A 107 -16.36 -1.66 -15.59
N GLU A 108 -16.51 -0.94 -14.47
CA GLU A 108 -17.70 -0.15 -14.22
C GLU A 108 -17.49 1.24 -14.84
N GLU A 109 -18.25 1.52 -15.89
CA GLU A 109 -18.19 2.81 -16.59
C GLU A 109 -18.68 3.94 -15.68
N GLY A 110 -17.88 5.00 -15.63
CA GLY A 110 -18.25 6.28 -15.05
C GLY A 110 -17.76 7.39 -15.96
N GLU A 111 -17.63 8.59 -15.41
CA GLU A 111 -17.01 9.68 -16.14
C GLU A 111 -15.53 9.36 -16.41
N PRO A 112 -15.02 9.66 -17.62
CA PRO A 112 -13.60 9.55 -17.88
C PRO A 112 -12.83 10.52 -16.98
N HIS A 113 -11.73 10.04 -16.44
CA HIS A 113 -10.84 10.88 -15.63
C HIS A 113 -10.01 11.81 -16.53
N THR A 114 -9.86 13.06 -16.08
CA THR A 114 -8.75 13.91 -16.53
C THR A 114 -7.41 13.36 -16.01
N GLN A 115 -6.29 13.75 -16.63
CA GLN A 115 -4.98 13.29 -16.17
C GLN A 115 -4.68 13.79 -14.75
N GLU A 116 -5.10 15.02 -14.42
CA GLU A 116 -4.91 15.61 -13.09
C GLU A 116 -5.72 14.87 -12.01
N GLU A 117 -6.90 14.36 -12.34
CA GLU A 117 -7.71 13.55 -11.43
C GLU A 117 -7.07 12.18 -11.20
N LYS A 118 -6.51 11.55 -12.25
CA LYS A 118 -5.75 10.28 -12.10
C LYS A 118 -4.53 10.48 -11.21
N ASP A 119 -3.78 11.55 -11.43
CA ASP A 119 -2.56 11.84 -10.68
C ASP A 119 -2.88 12.13 -9.21
N ALA A 120 -3.94 12.90 -8.94
CA ALA A 120 -4.39 13.18 -7.58
C ALA A 120 -4.89 11.92 -6.84
N LEU A 121 -5.65 11.07 -7.53
CA LEU A 121 -6.12 9.78 -7.01
C LEU A 121 -4.93 8.90 -6.65
N PHE A 122 -3.99 8.75 -7.57
CA PHE A 122 -2.82 7.92 -7.37
C PHE A 122 -1.94 8.43 -6.22
N ILE A 123 -1.56 9.72 -6.24
CA ILE A 123 -0.70 10.32 -5.21
C ILE A 123 -1.36 10.20 -3.83
N GLY A 124 -2.67 10.47 -3.75
CA GLY A 124 -3.43 10.31 -2.51
C GLY A 124 -3.37 8.87 -1.99
N MET A 125 -3.56 7.87 -2.85
CA MET A 125 -3.46 6.47 -2.44
C MET A 125 -2.03 6.07 -2.05
N LEU A 126 -1.01 6.55 -2.76
CA LEU A 126 0.38 6.28 -2.43
C LEU A 126 0.74 6.85 -1.05
N ARG A 127 0.36 8.11 -0.76
CA ARG A 127 0.55 8.73 0.56
C ARG A 127 -0.10 7.91 1.67
N LEU A 128 -1.33 7.44 1.46
CA LEU A 128 -2.03 6.60 2.43
C LEU A 128 -1.37 5.22 2.59
N HIS A 129 -0.91 4.63 1.48
CA HIS A 129 -0.20 3.35 1.49
C HIS A 129 1.08 3.44 2.30
N ILE A 130 1.94 4.40 1.98
CA ILE A 130 3.18 4.68 2.72
C ILE A 130 2.87 4.94 4.19
N ALA A 131 1.92 5.82 4.49
CA ALA A 131 1.55 6.14 5.87
C ALA A 131 1.10 4.91 6.67
N ASN A 132 0.33 4.00 6.06
CA ASN A 132 -0.11 2.79 6.73
C ASN A 132 1.03 1.78 6.94
N LEU A 133 2.03 1.77 6.05
CA LEU A 133 3.19 0.90 6.15
C LEU A 133 4.19 1.40 7.20
N ILE A 134 4.53 2.69 7.20
CA ILE A 134 5.60 3.22 8.07
C ILE A 134 5.12 3.55 9.49
N LYS A 135 3.82 3.81 9.71
CA LYS A 135 3.26 4.10 11.04
C LYS A 135 3.55 3.02 12.09
N PRO A 136 3.27 1.72 11.84
CA PRO A 136 3.61 0.67 12.80
C PRO A 136 5.13 0.43 12.96
N LEU A 137 5.96 1.02 12.10
CA LEU A 137 7.41 0.88 12.08
C LEU A 137 8.15 2.03 12.81
N GLY A 138 7.43 2.82 13.62
CA GLY A 138 8.00 3.90 14.41
C GLY A 138 7.88 5.30 13.78
N HIS A 139 7.39 5.42 12.55
CA HIS A 139 7.32 6.71 11.81
C HIS A 139 5.93 7.35 11.88
N ALA A 140 5.33 7.38 13.07
CA ALA A 140 3.93 7.81 13.25
C ALA A 140 3.68 9.27 12.83
N GLU A 141 4.60 10.18 13.14
CA GLU A 141 4.46 11.60 12.80
C GLU A 141 4.53 11.85 11.29
N LEU A 142 5.50 11.23 10.61
CA LEU A 142 5.61 11.30 9.15
C LEU A 142 4.38 10.68 8.48
N ALA A 143 3.91 9.53 8.98
CA ALA A 143 2.68 8.91 8.48
C ALA A 143 1.44 9.82 8.63
N ASP A 144 1.32 10.52 9.76
CA ASP A 144 0.19 11.41 10.01
C ASP A 144 0.30 12.70 9.18
N ALA A 145 1.51 13.21 8.91
CA ALA A 145 1.74 14.31 7.97
C ALA A 145 1.37 13.92 6.52
N LEU A 146 1.75 12.72 6.06
CA LEU A 146 1.36 12.19 4.74
C LEU A 146 -0.16 12.08 4.58
N ARG A 147 -0.87 11.65 5.62
CA ARG A 147 -2.35 11.68 5.66
C ARG A 147 -2.87 13.11 5.65
N GLY A 148 -2.25 14.01 6.41
CA GLY A 148 -2.59 15.42 6.46
C GLY A 148 -2.62 16.08 5.08
N LEU A 149 -1.68 15.72 4.20
CA LEU A 149 -1.61 16.23 2.82
C LEU A 149 -2.84 15.92 1.97
N THR A 150 -3.54 14.81 2.21
CA THR A 150 -4.76 14.47 1.45
C THR A 150 -5.98 15.26 1.93
N LEU A 151 -5.92 15.79 3.15
CA LEU A 151 -7.00 16.48 3.85
C LEU A 151 -7.00 18.00 3.65
N GLN A 152 -6.00 18.57 2.97
CA GLN A 152 -5.89 20.02 2.78
C GLN A 152 -6.69 20.50 1.57
N SER A 153 -7.60 21.45 1.81
CA SER A 153 -8.36 22.14 0.76
C SER A 153 -7.74 23.48 0.35
N PHE A 154 -6.98 24.13 1.24
CA PHE A 154 -6.48 25.48 1.06
C PHE A 154 -4.99 25.50 0.71
N PRO A 155 -4.56 26.25 -0.32
CA PRO A 155 -3.16 26.28 -0.76
C PRO A 155 -2.15 26.58 0.35
N ARG A 156 -2.40 27.59 1.19
CA ARG A 156 -1.50 27.95 2.30
C ARG A 156 -1.35 26.83 3.34
N ARG A 157 -2.44 26.10 3.63
CA ARG A 157 -2.39 24.97 4.57
C ARG A 157 -1.67 23.78 3.96
N LEU A 158 -1.88 23.55 2.67
CA LEU A 158 -1.15 22.52 1.93
C LEU A 158 0.35 22.79 1.94
N GLU A 159 0.77 24.03 1.68
CA GLU A 159 2.19 24.43 1.73
C GLU A 159 2.80 24.21 3.12
N GLY A 160 2.09 24.61 4.19
CA GLY A 160 2.53 24.35 5.56
C GLY A 160 2.64 22.85 5.89
N GLU A 161 1.67 22.04 5.47
CA GLU A 161 1.70 20.58 5.70
C GLU A 161 2.77 19.90 4.84
N THR A 162 3.02 20.36 3.62
CA THR A 162 4.13 19.92 2.76
C THR A 162 5.47 20.21 3.43
N GLN A 163 5.66 21.42 3.95
CA GLN A 163 6.90 21.78 4.64
C GLN A 163 7.11 20.93 5.89
N ARG A 164 6.04 20.72 6.68
CA ARG A 164 6.08 19.83 7.85
C ARG A 164 6.46 18.40 7.46
N ALA A 165 5.83 17.84 6.42
CA ALA A 165 6.13 16.49 5.96
C ALA A 165 7.58 16.37 5.46
N ARG A 166 8.10 17.37 4.75
CA ARG A 166 9.52 17.43 4.33
C ARG A 166 10.45 17.41 5.54
N SER A 167 10.24 18.29 6.51
CA SER A 167 11.08 18.35 7.71
C SER A 167 11.07 17.04 8.49
N LEU A 168 9.90 16.39 8.63
CA LEU A 168 9.81 15.08 9.27
C LEU A 168 10.57 14.00 8.49
N LEU A 169 10.45 14.00 7.16
CA LEU A 169 11.21 13.08 6.30
C LEU A 169 12.72 13.29 6.45
N ASP A 170 13.18 14.55 6.43
CA ASP A 170 14.60 14.91 6.55
C ASP A 170 15.22 14.47 7.88
N THR A 171 14.41 14.38 8.94
CA THR A 171 14.83 13.90 10.27
C THR A 171 14.58 12.41 10.50
N SER A 172 13.92 11.74 9.56
CA SER A 172 13.62 10.31 9.70
C SER A 172 14.87 9.48 9.44
N PRO A 173 15.19 8.49 10.30
CA PRO A 173 16.42 7.71 10.13
C PRO A 173 16.38 6.94 8.81
N VAL A 174 17.29 7.30 7.91
CA VAL A 174 17.49 6.61 6.64
C VAL A 174 18.36 5.40 6.88
N ARG A 175 17.91 4.23 6.42
CA ARG A 175 18.60 2.96 6.61
C ARG A 175 19.13 2.43 5.30
N ASP A 176 20.42 2.12 5.28
CA ASP A 176 21.07 1.38 4.21
C ASP A 176 21.22 -0.09 4.59
N VAL A 177 21.24 -0.96 3.59
CA VAL A 177 21.33 -2.41 3.79
C VAL A 177 22.64 -2.90 3.21
N ASP A 178 23.44 -3.57 4.04
CA ASP A 178 24.68 -4.19 3.59
C ASP A 178 24.43 -5.22 2.49
N LYS A 179 25.29 -5.22 1.46
CA LYS A 179 25.25 -6.16 0.32
C LYS A 179 23.94 -6.18 -0.47
N ALA A 180 23.15 -5.11 -0.42
CA ALA A 180 22.08 -4.91 -1.38
C ALA A 180 22.69 -4.67 -2.78
N SER A 181 22.40 -5.54 -3.74
CA SER A 181 22.89 -5.41 -5.13
C SER A 181 22.17 -4.31 -5.92
N ALA A 182 21.00 -3.87 -5.44
CA ALA A 182 20.29 -2.70 -5.95
C ALA A 182 20.75 -1.46 -5.18
N ALA A 183 21.04 -0.38 -5.91
CA ALA A 183 21.21 0.96 -5.34
C ALA A 183 19.86 1.41 -4.76
N MET A 184 19.58 1.02 -3.52
CA MET A 184 18.45 1.54 -2.78
C MET A 184 18.90 2.88 -2.21
N ASP A 185 18.30 3.98 -2.68
CA ASP A 185 18.58 5.35 -2.23
C ASP A 185 18.03 5.60 -0.81
N GLY A 186 18.46 4.79 0.16
CA GLY A 186 18.04 4.86 1.55
C GLY A 186 16.58 4.47 1.78
N LEU A 187 16.33 3.73 2.86
CA LEU A 187 14.99 3.27 3.21
C LEU A 187 14.51 3.89 4.52
N ILE A 188 13.27 4.40 4.51
CA ILE A 188 12.53 4.76 5.71
C ILE A 188 11.65 3.57 6.10
N GLY A 189 11.92 3.00 7.26
CA GLY A 189 11.28 1.75 7.66
C GLY A 189 11.66 1.29 9.06
N GLY A 190 11.44 0.01 9.32
CA GLY A 190 11.71 -0.60 10.61
C GLY A 190 11.84 -2.12 10.51
N ILE A 191 12.22 -2.73 11.62
CA ILE A 191 12.40 -4.18 11.71
C ILE A 191 11.10 -4.82 12.18
N VAL A 192 10.68 -5.85 11.46
CA VAL A 192 9.55 -6.71 11.81
C VAL A 192 10.08 -8.10 12.16
N THR A 193 9.57 -8.66 13.25
CA THR A 193 9.88 -10.01 13.69
C THR A 193 8.60 -10.85 13.77
N ARG A 194 8.73 -12.14 14.07
CA ARG A 194 7.58 -13.00 14.40
C ARG A 194 6.74 -12.49 15.59
N ALA A 195 7.32 -11.70 16.48
CA ALA A 195 6.63 -11.11 17.62
C ALA A 195 5.94 -9.77 17.29
N GLY A 196 6.12 -9.26 16.06
CA GLY A 196 5.62 -7.96 15.62
C GLY A 196 6.74 -6.98 15.26
N PRO A 197 6.37 -5.74 14.90
CA PRO A 197 7.31 -4.67 14.59
C PRO A 197 8.07 -4.24 15.85
N LEU A 198 9.37 -4.01 15.70
CA LEU A 198 10.20 -3.35 16.70
C LEU A 198 9.97 -1.84 16.55
N THR A 199 9.49 -1.23 17.61
CA THR A 199 9.22 0.22 17.66
C THR A 199 10.49 1.03 17.89
N ASP A 200 11.55 0.38 18.36
CA ASP A 200 12.87 0.98 18.51
C ASP A 200 13.57 0.97 17.15
N THR A 201 13.89 2.16 16.66
CA THR A 201 14.61 2.32 15.40
C THR A 201 16.10 2.10 15.55
N GLY A 202 16.65 2.06 16.78
CA GLY A 202 18.07 1.94 17.10
C GLY A 202 18.61 0.51 17.24
N VAL A 203 18.06 -0.47 16.52
CA VAL A 203 18.49 -1.87 16.64
C VAL A 203 19.89 -2.07 16.05
N GLU A 204 20.87 -2.24 16.94
CA GLU A 204 22.26 -2.44 16.57
C GLU A 204 22.46 -3.76 15.81
N PRO A 205 23.51 -3.89 14.98
CA PRO A 205 23.77 -5.14 14.24
C PRO A 205 23.90 -6.38 15.15
N ALA A 206 24.38 -6.21 16.37
CA ALA A 206 24.46 -7.30 17.36
C ALA A 206 23.06 -7.79 17.80
N ASP A 207 22.11 -6.87 17.96
CA ASP A 207 20.74 -7.19 18.31
C ASP A 207 20.03 -7.91 17.16
N GLN A 208 20.29 -7.50 15.91
CA GLN A 208 19.76 -8.19 14.72
C GLN A 208 20.22 -9.65 14.67
N GLU A 209 21.47 -9.93 15.04
CA GLU A 209 21.98 -11.30 15.12
C GLU A 209 21.35 -12.08 16.28
N ALA A 210 21.18 -11.45 17.46
CA ALA A 210 20.50 -12.06 18.60
C ALA A 210 19.04 -12.45 18.25
N LEU A 211 18.29 -11.57 17.58
CA LEU A 211 16.94 -11.84 17.11
C LEU A 211 16.88 -13.05 16.16
N SER A 212 17.88 -13.17 15.27
CA SER A 212 17.99 -14.32 14.37
C SER A 212 18.26 -15.62 15.14
N ARG A 213 19.19 -15.59 16.11
CA ARG A 213 19.50 -16.74 16.98
C ARG A 213 18.31 -17.18 17.83
N LEU A 214 17.46 -16.25 18.26
CA LEU A 214 16.20 -16.52 18.94
C LEU A 214 15.08 -17.02 18.00
N ASN A 215 15.38 -17.29 16.73
CA ASN A 215 14.45 -17.74 15.70
C ASN A 215 13.25 -16.79 15.52
N LEU A 216 13.45 -15.49 15.79
CA LEU A 216 12.43 -14.45 15.58
C LEU A 216 12.38 -13.95 14.14
N ARG A 217 13.35 -14.36 13.31
CA ARG A 217 13.44 -14.09 11.86
C ARG A 217 13.24 -12.60 11.55
N PRO A 218 14.16 -11.73 11.96
CA PRO A 218 14.04 -10.30 11.72
C PRO A 218 14.05 -10.00 10.23
N VAL A 219 13.16 -9.11 9.80
CA VAL A 219 13.01 -8.63 8.43
C VAL A 219 12.90 -7.11 8.48
N PHE A 220 13.75 -6.40 7.75
CA PHE A 220 13.55 -4.98 7.54
C PHE A 220 12.47 -4.76 6.47
N VAL A 221 11.53 -3.87 6.76
CA VAL A 221 10.52 -3.40 5.82
C VAL A 221 10.65 -1.88 5.74
N GLY A 222 10.76 -1.34 4.54
CA GLY A 222 10.90 0.11 4.35
C GLY A 222 10.49 0.58 2.97
N VAL A 223 10.39 1.88 2.79
CA VAL A 223 10.07 2.56 1.54
C VAL A 223 11.23 3.48 1.17
N GLU A 224 11.53 3.58 -0.12
CA GLU A 224 12.57 4.49 -0.61
C GLU A 224 12.31 5.93 -0.15
N HIS A 225 13.33 6.56 0.43
CA HIS A 225 13.29 7.94 0.90
C HIS A 225 12.78 8.88 -0.21
N GLU A 226 13.35 8.75 -1.41
CA GLU A 226 13.02 9.60 -2.55
C GLU A 226 11.61 9.36 -3.11
N LEU A 227 11.05 8.16 -2.95
CA LEU A 227 9.64 7.93 -3.29
C LEU A 227 8.72 8.67 -2.32
N ILE A 228 9.06 8.68 -1.03
CA ILE A 228 8.32 9.45 -0.02
C ILE A 228 8.43 10.95 -0.33
N ARG A 229 9.63 11.44 -0.68
CA ARG A 229 9.85 12.83 -1.12
C ARG A 229 8.94 13.18 -2.30
N ALA A 230 8.98 12.40 -3.38
CA ALA A 230 8.17 12.64 -4.57
C ALA A 230 6.66 12.59 -4.27
N ALA A 231 6.23 11.73 -3.34
CA ALA A 231 4.85 11.69 -2.86
C ALA A 231 4.48 12.95 -2.06
N ILE A 232 5.36 13.48 -1.20
CA ILE A 232 5.15 14.74 -0.48
C ILE A 232 5.02 15.90 -1.47
N ASP A 233 5.91 15.95 -2.45
CA ASP A 233 6.01 17.04 -3.44
C ASP A 233 4.95 16.95 -4.55
N ALA A 234 4.20 15.85 -4.57
CA ALA A 234 3.15 15.57 -5.55
C ALA A 234 3.68 15.55 -6.99
N GLU A 235 4.83 14.89 -7.22
CA GLU A 235 5.51 14.79 -8.52
C GLU A 235 5.15 13.47 -9.23
N PRO A 236 4.13 13.43 -10.10
CA PRO A 236 3.61 12.18 -10.63
C PRO A 236 4.63 11.44 -11.48
N GLN A 237 5.44 12.18 -12.24
CA GLN A 237 6.42 11.58 -13.15
C GLN A 237 7.62 10.98 -12.41
N ALA A 238 8.13 11.65 -11.38
CA ALA A 238 9.20 11.11 -10.52
C ALA A 238 8.75 9.82 -9.85
N ILE A 239 7.51 9.80 -9.34
CA ILE A 239 6.92 8.59 -8.77
C ILE A 239 6.80 7.47 -9.81
N ARG A 240 6.30 7.77 -11.02
CA ARG A 240 6.16 6.76 -12.10
C ARG A 240 7.49 6.16 -12.48
N SER A 241 8.52 6.98 -12.66
CA SER A 241 9.86 6.50 -13.01
C SER A 241 10.37 5.52 -11.94
N ARG A 242 10.26 5.88 -10.66
CA ARG A 242 10.69 5.01 -9.55
C ARG A 242 9.88 3.72 -9.44
N LEU A 243 8.56 3.77 -9.59
CA LEU A 243 7.74 2.55 -9.55
C LEU A 243 7.88 1.67 -10.81
N ALA A 244 8.30 2.25 -11.94
CA ALA A 244 8.58 1.53 -13.18
C ALA A 244 9.97 0.89 -13.18
N GLU A 245 10.92 1.46 -12.45
CA GLU A 245 12.20 0.84 -12.14
C GLU A 245 11.96 -0.45 -11.37
N LYS A 246 11.91 -1.54 -12.12
CA LYS A 246 11.90 -2.89 -11.55
C LYS A 246 13.31 -3.13 -11.03
N GLY A 247 13.53 -2.81 -9.76
CA GLY A 247 14.68 -3.37 -9.05
C GLY A 247 14.68 -4.87 -9.29
N SER A 248 15.73 -5.38 -9.94
CA SER A 248 15.86 -6.83 -10.13
C SER A 248 15.82 -7.45 -8.73
N PRO A 249 14.82 -8.30 -8.43
CA PRO A 249 14.81 -8.97 -7.14
C PRO A 249 16.13 -9.73 -7.03
N ASP A 250 16.94 -9.34 -6.06
CA ASP A 250 18.05 -10.16 -5.64
C ASP A 250 17.49 -11.39 -4.91
N GLU A 251 18.32 -12.40 -4.68
CA GLU A 251 17.96 -13.60 -3.93
C GLU A 251 17.32 -13.26 -2.56
N PHE A 252 17.63 -12.08 -2.01
CA PHE A 252 17.30 -11.70 -0.63
C PHE A 252 16.44 -10.44 -0.49
N ALA A 253 16.66 -9.40 -1.30
CA ALA A 253 15.86 -8.17 -1.23
C ALA A 253 14.70 -8.24 -2.22
N ARG A 254 13.48 -8.12 -1.70
CA ARG A 254 12.26 -8.26 -2.50
C ARG A 254 11.51 -6.93 -2.56
N PRO A 255 11.35 -6.32 -3.75
CA PRO A 255 10.47 -5.19 -3.90
C PRO A 255 9.01 -5.65 -3.81
N ASP A 256 8.18 -4.90 -3.09
CA ASP A 256 6.73 -5.12 -3.03
C ASP A 256 5.99 -4.58 -4.27
N ARG A 257 6.73 -3.91 -5.17
CA ARG A 257 6.25 -3.25 -6.41
C ARG A 257 5.26 -2.10 -6.17
N ALA A 258 5.19 -1.62 -4.94
CA ALA A 258 4.48 -0.42 -4.51
C ALA A 258 5.45 0.61 -3.89
N GLY A 259 6.76 0.41 -4.07
CA GLY A 259 7.82 1.27 -3.56
C GLY A 259 8.44 0.83 -2.24
N GLY A 260 7.92 -0.26 -1.67
CA GLY A 260 8.44 -0.88 -0.46
C GLY A 260 9.42 -2.02 -0.76
N TRP A 261 10.25 -2.30 0.22
CA TRP A 261 11.28 -3.33 0.20
C TRP A 261 11.13 -4.22 1.43
N ILE A 262 11.31 -5.52 1.21
CA ILE A 262 11.31 -6.54 2.26
C ILE A 262 12.67 -7.24 2.23
N ILE A 263 13.40 -7.14 3.33
CA ILE A 263 14.81 -7.54 3.40
C ILE A 263 15.03 -8.39 4.66
N PRO A 264 15.26 -9.71 4.55
CA PRO A 264 15.64 -10.54 5.67
C PRO A 264 16.98 -10.08 6.29
N LEU A 265 17.04 -10.01 7.62
CA LEU A 265 18.23 -9.63 8.37
C LEU A 265 18.87 -10.86 9.05
N GLY A 266 20.18 -10.83 9.28
CA GLY A 266 20.89 -11.94 9.93
C GLY A 266 22.42 -11.82 9.89
N GLN A 267 23.12 -12.96 9.98
CA GLN A 267 24.59 -12.98 10.03
C GLN A 267 25.24 -12.38 8.77
N GLU A 268 24.62 -12.54 7.61
CA GLU A 268 25.21 -12.10 6.34
C GLU A 268 24.86 -10.66 5.93
N ARG A 269 23.77 -10.10 6.48
CA ARG A 269 23.20 -8.81 6.10
C ARG A 269 22.66 -8.08 7.32
N ARG A 270 23.10 -6.84 7.47
CA ARG A 270 22.76 -5.95 8.58
C ARG A 270 22.31 -4.62 8.00
N ILE A 271 21.45 -3.94 8.72
CA ILE A 271 21.25 -2.51 8.48
C ILE A 271 22.53 -1.80 8.91
N ILE A 272 23.13 -0.99 8.02
CA ILE A 272 24.33 -0.20 8.32
C ILE A 272 23.90 1.27 8.38
N GLY A 273 24.13 1.90 9.53
CA GLY A 273 24.01 3.35 9.67
C GLY A 273 22.59 3.89 9.71
N GLY A 274 22.48 5.05 10.36
CA GLY A 274 21.43 6.04 10.21
C GLY A 274 22.12 7.35 10.53
N ILE A 275 22.29 8.21 9.52
CA ILE A 275 22.64 9.61 9.75
C ILE A 275 21.37 10.33 10.17
#